data_AF-A0A5Q2MW19-F1
#
_entry.id   AF-A0A5Q2MW19-F1
#
_cell.length_a   1.000
_cell.length_b   1.000
_cell.length_c   1.000
_cell.angle_alpha   90.00
_cell.angle_beta   90.00
_cell.angle_gamma   90.00
#
_symmetry.space_group_name_H-M   'P 1'
#
loop_
_entity.id
_entity.type
_entity.pdbx_description
1 polymer ?
#
loop_
_entity_poly.entity_id
_entity_poly.type
_entity_poly.pdbx_seq_one_letter_code
_entity_poly.pdbx_strand_id
1 'polypeptide(L)'
;MAYRLRKKELQIFGDLFIEELELLHHKIKERGIEQIEVIDLAQLKRVDFASLQWLILLTKQQMNAKWHWPTTGELAKIRQLLNSQ
;
A
#
# COMPACT_ATOMS: atom_id res chain seq x y z
N MET A 1 -0.47 15.83 0.34
CA MET A 1 -0.73 14.67 1.19
C MET A 1 -1.45 13.64 0.34
N ALA A 2 -0.72 12.72 -0.29
CA ALA A 2 -1.26 11.68 -1.16
C ALA A 2 -1.86 10.47 -0.44
N TYR A 3 -2.15 10.59 0.87
CA TYR A 3 -2.69 9.46 1.62
C TYR A 3 -3.63 9.89 2.76
N ARG A 4 -4.49 8.96 3.17
CA ARG A 4 -5.38 9.08 4.33
C ARG A 4 -5.48 7.74 5.05
N LEU A 5 -5.31 7.77 6.38
CA LEU A 5 -5.52 6.62 7.25
C LEU A 5 -6.91 6.72 7.91
N ARG A 6 -7.77 5.72 7.71
CA ARG A 6 -9.10 5.54 8.35
C ARG A 6 -9.09 4.30 9.24
N LYS A 7 -10.10 4.08 10.09
CA LYS A 7 -10.16 3.04 11.14
C LYS A 7 -9.60 1.66 10.79
N LYS A 8 -9.73 1.17 9.55
CA LYS A 8 -9.02 0.00 8.98
C LYS A 8 -8.55 0.19 7.53
N GLU A 9 -8.71 1.42 7.05
CA GLU A 9 -8.40 2.00 5.72
C GLU A 9 -6.98 2.56 5.58
N LEU A 10 -6.14 2.15 4.63
CA LEU A 10 -5.13 3.03 4.03
C LEU A 10 -5.56 3.41 2.60
N GLN A 11 -5.88 4.67 2.37
CA GLN A 11 -6.21 5.18 1.04
C GLN A 11 -5.04 6.02 0.51
N ILE A 12 -4.61 5.74 -0.72
CA ILE A 12 -3.57 6.48 -1.43
C ILE A 12 -4.19 7.12 -2.68
N PHE A 13 -3.97 8.41 -2.86
CA PHE A 13 -4.62 9.22 -3.89
C PHE A 13 -3.68 10.28 -4.45
N GLY A 14 -3.88 10.69 -5.70
CA GLY A 14 -3.02 11.70 -6.32
C GLY A 14 -1.64 11.13 -6.68
N ASP A 15 -0.58 11.87 -6.41
CA ASP A 15 0.79 11.47 -6.79
C ASP A 15 1.59 11.06 -5.55
N LEU A 16 2.10 9.83 -5.53
CA LEU A 16 2.91 9.31 -4.43
C LEU A 16 4.40 9.34 -4.79
N PHE A 17 5.16 10.15 -4.05
CA PHE A 17 6.62 10.27 -4.17
C PHE A 17 7.31 9.91 -2.85
N ILE A 18 8.60 9.60 -2.93
CA ILE A 18 9.39 9.12 -1.79
C ILE A 18 9.34 10.05 -0.57
N GLU A 19 9.24 11.37 -0.78
CA GLU A 19 9.20 12.37 0.28
C GLU A 19 7.94 12.25 1.16
N GLU A 20 6.83 11.72 0.63
CA GLU A 20 5.61 11.49 1.39
C GLU A 20 5.59 10.12 2.11
N LEU A 21 6.52 9.21 1.78
CA LEU A 21 6.58 7.86 2.34
C LEU A 21 7.09 7.82 3.78
N GLU A 22 8.07 8.65 4.15
CA GLU A 22 8.66 8.58 5.50
C GLU A 22 7.60 8.82 6.58
N LEU A 23 6.79 9.86 6.39
CA LEU A 23 5.70 10.18 7.31
C LEU A 23 4.60 9.12 7.30
N LEU A 24 4.28 8.57 6.12
CA LEU A 24 3.29 7.50 6.00
C LEU A 24 3.77 6.22 6.72
N HIS A 25 5.02 5.82 6.51
CA HIS A 25 5.62 4.67 7.14
C HIS A 25 5.63 4.81 8.66
N HIS A 26 5.99 6.00 9.18
CA HIS A 26 5.91 6.26 10.62
C HIS A 26 4.48 6.06 11.16
N LYS A 27 3.47 6.66 10.52
CA LYS A 27 2.06 6.52 10.94
C LYS A 27 1.54 5.09 10.87
N ILE A 28 1.96 4.32 9.87
CA ILE A 28 1.62 2.88 9.78
C ILE A 28 2.27 2.10 10.92
N LYS A 29 3.54 2.39 11.22
CA LYS A 29 4.27 1.73 12.30
C LYS A 29 3.69 2.04 13.68
N GLU A 30 3.31 3.28 13.93
CA GLU A 30 2.63 3.69 15.18
C GLU A 30 1.27 3.00 15.34
N ARG A 31 0.55 2.83 14.23
CA ARG A 31 -0.77 2.21 14.23
C ARG A 31 -0.73 0.68 14.29
N GLY A 32 0.35 0.06 13.84
CA GLY A 32 0.43 -1.38 13.58
C GLY A 32 -0.12 -1.70 12.19
N ILE A 33 0.73 -2.32 11.36
CA ILE A 33 0.39 -2.71 9.98
C ILE A 33 -0.75 -3.73 9.93
N GLU A 34 -0.88 -4.53 10.98
CA GLU A 34 -1.93 -5.53 11.19
C GLU A 34 -3.32 -4.92 11.37
N GLN A 35 -3.42 -3.63 11.70
CA GLN A 35 -4.70 -2.93 11.81
C GLN A 35 -5.19 -2.34 10.49
N ILE A 36 -4.35 -2.36 9.46
CA ILE A 36 -4.69 -1.92 8.11
C ILE A 36 -5.19 -3.15 7.38
N GLU A 37 -6.49 -3.20 7.17
CA GLU A 37 -7.08 -4.25 6.38
C GLU A 37 -6.93 -3.84 4.91
N VAL A 38 -7.61 -2.78 4.48
CA VAL A 38 -7.66 -2.43 3.06
C VAL A 38 -6.54 -1.44 2.69
N ILE A 39 -5.89 -1.64 1.54
CA ILE A 39 -5.07 -0.61 0.87
C ILE A 39 -5.80 -0.20 -0.42
N ASP A 40 -6.45 0.97 -0.42
CA ASP A 40 -7.15 1.53 -1.57
C ASP A 40 -6.19 2.39 -2.41
N LEU A 41 -5.95 1.96 -3.65
CA LEU A 41 -5.13 2.65 -4.65
C LEU A 41 -5.96 3.23 -5.80
N ALA A 42 -7.31 3.20 -5.73
CA ALA A 42 -8.18 3.54 -6.86
C ALA A 42 -8.01 4.98 -7.37
N GLN A 43 -7.53 5.89 -6.52
CA GLN A 43 -7.30 7.30 -6.87
C GLN A 43 -5.82 7.64 -7.05
N LEU A 44 -4.93 6.65 -7.06
CA LEU A 44 -3.52 6.85 -7.37
C LEU A 44 -3.36 7.23 -8.84
N LYS A 45 -2.65 8.33 -9.10
CA LYS A 45 -2.41 8.86 -10.45
C LYS A 45 -0.99 8.59 -10.93
N ARG A 46 0.00 8.90 -10.09
CA ARG A 46 1.43 8.71 -10.39
C ARG A 46 2.13 8.17 -9.16
N VAL A 47 3.15 7.36 -9.41
CA VAL A 47 4.00 6.79 -8.37
C VAL A 47 5.42 6.71 -8.90
N ASP A 48 6.39 7.17 -8.12
CA ASP A 48 7.79 6.96 -8.45
C ASP A 48 8.22 5.51 -8.16
N PHE A 49 9.37 5.11 -8.69
CA PHE A 49 9.84 3.73 -8.54
C PHE A 49 10.07 3.35 -7.07
N ALA A 50 10.59 4.27 -6.25
CA ALA A 50 10.87 4.01 -4.85
C ALA A 50 9.58 3.79 -4.03
N SER A 51 8.55 4.61 -4.26
CA SER A 51 7.23 4.47 -3.64
C SER A 51 6.52 3.21 -4.06
N LEU A 52 6.67 2.81 -5.33
CA LEU A 52 6.16 1.53 -5.80
C LEU A 52 6.83 0.35 -5.07
N GLN A 53 8.16 0.36 -4.93
CA GLN A 53 8.89 -0.68 -4.19
C GLN A 53 8.44 -0.74 -2.72
N TRP A 54 8.24 0.41 -2.09
CA TRP A 54 7.75 0.47 -0.72
C TRP A 54 6.33 -0.10 -0.59
N LEU A 55 5.41 0.21 -1.52
CA LEU A 55 4.07 -0.36 -1.53
C LEU A 55 4.08 -1.88 -1.70
N ILE A 56 4.96 -2.40 -2.55
CA ILE A 56 5.15 -3.84 -2.72
C ILE A 56 5.63 -4.46 -1.41
N LEU A 57 6.59 -3.84 -0.73
CA LEU A 57 7.13 -4.34 0.53
C LEU A 57 6.06 -4.35 1.63
N LEU A 58 5.28 -3.28 1.73
CA LEU A 58 4.16 -3.14 2.65
C LEU A 58 3.11 -4.23 2.41
N THR A 59 2.75 -4.47 1.15
CA THR A 59 1.79 -5.52 0.76
C THR A 59 2.32 -6.91 1.11
N LYS A 60 3.62 -7.18 0.90
CA LYS A 60 4.25 -8.45 1.29
C LYS A 60 4.23 -8.68 2.80
N GLN A 61 4.50 -7.63 3.59
CA GLN A 61 4.42 -7.71 5.05
C GLN A 61 3.00 -8.05 5.52
N GLN A 62 1.97 -7.48 4.89
CA GLN A 62 0.58 -7.85 5.16
C GLN A 62 0.22 -9.28 4.73
N MET A 63 0.70 -9.74 3.57
CA MET A 63 0.44 -11.10 3.09
C MET A 63 1.06 -12.16 4.02
N ASN A 64 2.29 -11.92 4.50
CA ASN A 64 2.95 -12.81 5.47
C ASN A 64 2.23 -12.84 6.83
N ALA A 65 1.38 -11.85 7.14
CA ALA A 65 0.55 -11.83 8.33
C ALA A 65 -0.67 -12.79 8.27
N LYS A 66 -0.80 -13.64 7.22
CA LYS A 66 -1.86 -14.65 7.01
C LYS A 66 -3.28 -14.09 6.80
N TRP A 67 -3.44 -13.01 6.05
CA TRP A 67 -4.77 -12.45 5.74
C TRP A 67 -5.12 -12.56 4.25
N HIS A 68 -6.35 -13.04 3.97
CA HIS A 68 -6.90 -13.20 2.63
C HIS A 68 -7.55 -11.90 2.16
N TRP A 69 -7.13 -11.40 0.99
CA TRP A 69 -7.73 -10.26 0.33
C TRP A 69 -8.41 -10.66 -0.99
N PRO A 70 -9.67 -10.23 -1.24
CA PRO A 70 -10.19 -10.12 -2.59
C PRO A 70 -9.49 -8.93 -3.27
N THR A 71 -8.56 -9.24 -4.17
CA THR A 71 -7.82 -8.24 -4.95
C THR A 71 -8.73 -7.74 -6.07
N THR A 72 -9.03 -6.44 -6.11
CA THR A 72 -9.75 -5.81 -7.22
C THR A 72 -8.89 -4.69 -7.82
N GLY A 73 -8.98 -4.51 -9.14
CA GLY A 73 -8.24 -3.46 -9.86
C GLY A 73 -6.73 -3.70 -10.02
N GLU A 74 -5.94 -2.63 -9.94
CA GLU A 74 -4.50 -2.63 -10.28
C GLU A 74 -3.62 -3.53 -9.39
N LEU A 75 -4.10 -3.87 -8.18
CA LEU A 75 -3.44 -4.83 -7.30
C LEU A 75 -3.40 -6.26 -7.88
N ALA A 76 -4.31 -6.61 -8.79
CA ALA A 76 -4.23 -7.88 -9.53
C ALA A 76 -2.98 -7.93 -10.41
N LYS A 77 -2.61 -6.80 -11.05
CA LYS A 77 -1.40 -6.70 -11.89
C LYS A 77 -0.12 -6.80 -11.05
N ILE A 78 -0.09 -6.17 -9.87
CA ILE A 78 1.03 -6.27 -8.93
C ILE A 78 1.18 -7.71 -8.42
N ARG A 79 0.07 -8.38 -8.06
CA ARG A 79 0.08 -9.79 -7.69
C ARG A 79 0.61 -10.68 -8.81
N GLN A 80 0.19 -10.42 -10.05
CA GLN A 80 0.64 -11.16 -11.23
C GLN A 80 2.15 -10.96 -11.47
N LEU A 81 2.67 -9.74 -11.32
CA LEU A 81 4.09 -9.44 -11.37
C LEU A 81 4.89 -10.15 -10.27
N LEU A 82 4.32 -10.28 -9.08
CA LEU A 82 4.94 -10.97 -7.95
C LEU A 82 4.95 -12.50 -8.09
N ASN A 83 3.99 -13.09 -8.82
CA ASN A 83 3.89 -14.53 -9.06
C ASN A 83 4.65 -15.00 -10.32
N SER A 84 5.28 -14.09 -11.06
CA SER A 84 6.01 -14.38 -12.31
C SER A 84 7.53 -14.51 -12.14
N GLN A 85 8.02 -14.71 -10.90
CA GLN A 85 9.41 -15.07 -10.61
C GLN A 85 9.57 -16.55 -10.35
#